data_AF-A0A2U1J0J4-F1
#
_entry.id   AF-A0A2U1J0J4-F1
#
_cell.length_a   1.000
_cell.length_b   1.000
_cell.length_c   1.000
_cell.angle_alpha   90.00
_cell.angle_beta   90.00
_cell.angle_gamma   90.00
#
_symmetry.space_group_name_H-M   'P 1'
#
loop_
_entity.id
_entity.type
_entity.pdbx_description
1 polymer ?
#
loop_
_entity_poly.entity_id
_entity_poly.type
_entity_poly.pdbx_seq_one_letter_code
_entity_poly.pdbx_strand_id
1 'polypeptide(L)'
;MDDIKDVHFFNQNTISKDDVEYVETIPGYYTVQIPVGISKIEIAQRLVGYQENPPKKHHRNNKSTRINNSFMLYRADKKHEISSKSPPMNQTDVSKIIAKQWIKESPEVKKEYKRKYELLKLEKSERNKHLESVEESNSMLVEYSSTFDT
;
A
#
# COMPACT_ATOMS: atom_id res chain seq x y z
N MET A 1 -7.81 9.47 40.53
CA MET A 1 -7.50 9.39 39.08
C MET A 1 -8.51 8.38 38.56
N ASP A 2 -9.61 8.86 38.02
CA ASP A 2 -10.71 7.99 37.62
C ASP A 2 -10.34 7.29 36.32
N ASP A 3 -10.33 5.95 36.35
CA ASP A 3 -10.08 5.10 35.20
C ASP A 3 -11.14 5.38 34.13
N ILE A 4 -10.72 5.94 33.00
CA ILE A 4 -11.59 6.15 31.84
C ILE A 4 -11.99 4.75 31.33
N LYS A 5 -13.25 4.38 31.54
CA LYS A 5 -13.80 3.12 31.03
C LYS A 5 -13.88 3.17 29.50
N ASP A 6 -13.29 2.19 28.85
CA ASP A 6 -13.38 2.01 27.40
C ASP A 6 -14.84 1.96 26.93
N VAL A 7 -15.16 2.77 25.92
CA VAL A 7 -16.51 2.86 25.35
C VAL A 7 -16.67 1.78 24.27
N HIS A 8 -17.40 0.72 24.60
CA HIS A 8 -17.74 -0.34 23.64
C HIS A 8 -19.08 -0.06 22.95
N PHE A 9 -19.08 -0.03 21.61
CA PHE A 9 -20.28 0.15 20.81
C PHE A 9 -20.83 -1.21 20.37
N PHE A 10 -21.93 -1.66 20.98
CA PHE A 10 -22.64 -2.88 20.60
C PHE A 10 -23.83 -2.55 19.68
N ASN A 11 -24.02 -3.32 18.61
CA ASN A 11 -25.30 -3.34 17.89
C ASN A 11 -26.25 -4.24 18.69
N GLN A 12 -27.29 -3.64 19.28
CA GLN A 12 -28.28 -4.40 20.03
C GLN A 12 -29.14 -5.25 19.09
N ASN A 13 -29.33 -6.52 19.42
CA ASN A 13 -30.39 -7.32 18.84
C ASN A 13 -31.68 -7.00 19.61
N THR A 14 -32.65 -6.38 18.95
CA THR A 14 -33.99 -6.19 19.51
C THR A 14 -34.74 -7.52 19.49
N ILE A 15 -35.27 -7.95 20.63
CA ILE A 15 -36.19 -9.08 20.71
C ILE A 15 -37.59 -8.49 20.99
N SER A 16 -38.53 -8.73 20.07
CA SER A 16 -39.94 -8.40 20.27
C SER A 16 -40.64 -9.61 20.88
N LYS A 17 -41.26 -9.42 22.04
CA LYS A 17 -42.16 -10.41 22.65
C LYS A 17 -43.35 -9.68 23.26
N ASP A 18 -44.55 -10.12 22.90
CA ASP A 18 -45.82 -9.60 23.43
C ASP A 18 -45.99 -8.07 23.28
N ASP A 19 -45.68 -7.53 22.10
CA ASP A 19 -45.74 -6.08 21.75
C ASP A 19 -44.89 -5.15 22.65
N VAL A 20 -44.02 -5.70 23.49
CA VAL A 20 -43.05 -4.96 24.28
C VAL A 20 -41.65 -5.18 23.71
N GLU A 21 -40.98 -4.09 23.36
CA GLU A 21 -39.63 -4.11 22.81
C GLU A 21 -38.62 -4.19 23.97
N TYR A 22 -37.89 -5.30 24.07
CA TYR A 22 -36.88 -5.49 25.12
C TYR A 22 -35.49 -5.23 24.56
N VAL A 23 -34.71 -4.45 25.31
CA VAL A 23 -33.30 -4.22 25.05
C VAL A 23 -32.49 -5.11 26.00
N GLU A 24 -31.74 -6.07 25.44
CA GLU A 24 -30.82 -6.89 26.21
C GLU A 24 -29.72 -6.00 26.79
N THR A 25 -29.65 -5.91 28.13
CA THR A 25 -28.61 -5.15 28.84
C THR A 25 -27.58 -6.13 29.39
N ILE A 26 -26.31 -5.93 29.02
CA ILE A 26 -25.21 -6.71 29.58
C ILE A 26 -24.89 -6.14 30.98
N PRO A 27 -24.94 -6.94 32.05
CA PRO A 27 -24.64 -6.47 33.40
C PRO A 27 -23.23 -5.84 33.47
N GLY A 28 -23.15 -4.61 33.99
CA GLY A 28 -21.90 -3.86 34.13
C GLY A 28 -21.55 -2.93 32.97
N TYR A 29 -22.38 -2.87 31.92
CA TYR A 29 -22.17 -1.98 30.77
C TYR A 29 -23.25 -0.90 30.69
N TYR A 30 -22.87 0.33 30.34
CA TYR A 30 -23.80 1.41 30.03
C TYR A 30 -24.09 1.44 28.54
N THR A 31 -25.37 1.43 28.17
CA THR A 31 -25.81 1.59 26.77
C THR A 31 -26.21 3.03 26.52
N VAL A 32 -25.64 3.66 25.50
CA VAL A 32 -25.98 5.05 25.11
C VAL A 32 -26.69 5.02 23.76
N GLN A 33 -27.88 5.60 23.69
CA GLN A 33 -28.62 5.75 22.44
C GLN A 33 -28.04 6.92 21.64
N ILE A 34 -27.49 6.62 20.47
CA ILE A 34 -26.93 7.60 19.56
C ILE A 34 -27.97 7.89 18.46
N PRO A 35 -28.41 9.16 18.30
CA PRO A 35 -29.33 9.53 17.23
C PRO A 35 -28.78 9.15 15.85
N VAL A 36 -29.66 8.61 15.00
CA VAL A 36 -29.32 8.22 13.62
C VAL A 36 -28.96 9.48 12.84
N GLY A 37 -27.69 9.67 12.54
CA GLY A 37 -27.16 10.86 11.86
C GLY A 37 -25.88 11.42 12.47
N ILE A 38 -25.59 11.10 13.74
CA ILE A 38 -24.33 11.44 14.37
C ILE A 38 -23.35 10.28 14.18
N SER A 39 -22.19 10.57 13.57
CA SER A 39 -21.20 9.52 13.30
C SER A 39 -20.49 9.08 14.58
N LYS A 40 -20.11 7.80 14.64
CA LYS A 40 -19.33 7.24 15.77
C LYS A 40 -18.02 8.02 16.01
N ILE A 41 -17.42 8.50 14.92
CA ILE A 41 -16.16 9.26 14.92
C ILE A 41 -16.36 10.62 15.58
N GLU A 42 -17.45 11.31 15.24
CA GLU A 42 -17.80 12.62 15.80
C GLU A 42 -18.07 12.55 17.31
N ILE A 43 -18.66 11.43 17.76
CA ILE A 43 -18.90 11.20 19.20
C ILE A 43 -17.60 10.91 19.94
N ALA A 44 -16.73 10.07 19.38
CA ALA A 44 -15.41 9.80 19.94
C ALA A 44 -14.53 11.06 20.01
N GLN A 45 -14.59 11.91 18.98
CA GLN A 45 -13.93 13.23 18.94
C GLN A 45 -14.39 14.12 20.10
N ARG A 46 -15.70 14.19 20.35
CA ARG A 46 -16.26 15.02 21.42
C ARG A 46 -15.98 14.48 22.82
N LEU A 47 -15.98 13.16 23.01
CA LEU A 47 -15.85 12.55 24.33
C LEU A 47 -14.40 12.39 24.80
N VAL A 48 -13.48 12.06 23.89
CA VAL A 48 -12.10 11.65 24.25
C VAL A 48 -11.04 12.51 23.53
N GLY A 49 -11.45 13.51 22.75
CA GLY A 49 -10.52 14.29 21.92
C GLY A 49 -9.84 13.44 20.84
N TYR A 50 -10.46 12.33 20.43
CA TYR A 50 -9.92 11.38 19.47
C TYR A 50 -9.72 12.03 18.09
N GLN A 51 -8.47 12.30 17.71
CA GLN A 51 -8.10 12.66 16.34
C GLN A 51 -7.74 11.38 15.60
N GLU A 52 -8.53 10.96 14.60
CA GLU A 52 -8.09 9.91 13.69
C GLU A 52 -6.81 10.36 13.01
N ASN A 53 -5.69 9.69 13.26
CA ASN A 53 -4.65 9.62 12.25
C ASN A 53 -5.21 8.69 11.18
N PRO A 54 -5.69 9.18 10.02
CA PRO A 54 -6.19 8.27 8.99
C PRO A 54 -5.08 7.27 8.69
N PRO A 55 -5.38 5.97 8.49
CA PRO A 55 -4.36 5.02 8.04
C PRO A 55 -3.71 5.65 6.81
N LYS A 56 -2.40 5.93 6.89
CA LYS A 56 -1.67 6.66 5.86
C LYS A 56 -2.06 6.05 4.52
N LYS A 57 -2.88 6.76 3.73
CA LYS A 57 -3.20 6.32 2.38
C LYS A 57 -1.86 6.30 1.66
N HIS A 58 -1.29 5.12 1.47
CA HIS A 58 -0.11 4.99 0.64
C HIS A 58 -0.46 5.66 -0.68
N HIS A 59 0.22 6.76 -0.99
CA HIS A 59 0.05 7.45 -2.26
C HIS A 59 0.41 6.46 -3.37
N ARG A 60 -0.61 5.79 -3.92
CA ARG A 60 -0.48 4.83 -5.01
C ARG A 60 -0.26 5.60 -6.30
N ASN A 61 0.83 6.35 -6.44
CA ASN A 61 1.21 6.95 -7.72
C ASN A 61 2.68 7.35 -7.83
N ASN A 62 3.57 6.73 -7.07
CA ASN A 62 5.00 6.81 -7.37
C ASN A 62 5.40 5.53 -8.11
N LYS A 63 5.37 5.58 -9.45
CA LYS A 63 6.10 4.59 -10.27
C LYS A 63 7.52 4.54 -9.70
N SER A 64 7.91 3.40 -9.16
CA SER A 64 9.22 3.28 -8.52
C SER A 64 10.32 3.67 -9.50
N THR A 65 10.97 4.80 -9.25
CA THR A 65 12.13 5.25 -10.02
C THR A 65 13.35 4.33 -9.80
N ARG A 66 13.26 3.34 -8.91
CA ARG A 66 14.35 2.41 -8.62
C ARG A 66 14.36 1.24 -9.60
N ILE A 67 15.56 0.86 -10.02
CA ILE A 67 15.79 -0.34 -10.84
C ILE A 67 15.61 -1.58 -9.96
N ASN A 68 14.97 -2.60 -10.52
CA ASN A 68 14.84 -3.89 -9.86
C ASN A 68 16.22 -4.54 -9.69
N ASN A 69 16.60 -4.85 -8.46
CA ASN A 69 17.84 -5.56 -8.16
C ASN A 69 17.84 -7.01 -8.73
N SER A 70 18.98 -7.70 -8.68
CA SER A 70 19.13 -9.06 -9.20
C SER A 70 18.12 -10.06 -8.63
N PHE A 71 17.80 -9.98 -7.34
CA PHE A 71 16.78 -10.83 -6.73
C PHE A 71 15.36 -10.50 -7.23
N MET A 72 15.03 -9.23 -7.44
CA MET A 72 13.73 -8.83 -7.96
C MET A 72 13.52 -9.29 -9.41
N LEU A 73 14.58 -9.31 -10.23
CA LEU A 73 14.57 -9.90 -11.57
C LEU A 73 14.30 -11.41 -11.50
N TYR A 74 15.06 -12.13 -10.66
CA TYR A 74 14.84 -13.57 -10.43
C TYR A 74 13.41 -13.88 -9.95
N ARG A 75 12.90 -13.08 -9.00
CA ARG A 75 11.54 -13.24 -8.46
C ARG A 75 10.48 -13.04 -9.53
N ALA A 76 10.65 -12.10 -10.46
CA ALA A 76 9.69 -11.88 -11.53
C ALA A 76 9.55 -13.13 -12.41
N ASP A 77 10.69 -13.71 -12.83
CA ASP A 77 10.74 -14.93 -13.63
C ASP A 77 10.12 -16.13 -12.88
N LYS A 78 10.53 -16.36 -11.63
CA LYS A 78 10.04 -17.48 -10.82
C LYS A 78 8.57 -17.34 -10.41
N LYS A 79 8.09 -16.13 -10.16
CA LYS A 79 6.66 -15.89 -9.90
C LYS A 79 5.83 -16.33 -11.10
N HIS A 80 6.27 -16.02 -12.32
CA HIS A 80 5.57 -16.45 -13.53
C HIS A 80 5.55 -17.98 -13.63
N GLU A 81 6.69 -18.65 -13.44
CA GLU A 81 6.78 -20.12 -13.42
C GLU A 81 5.83 -20.77 -12.38
N ILE A 82 5.76 -20.21 -11.17
CA ILE A 82 4.87 -20.70 -10.10
C ILE A 82 3.41 -20.45 -10.47
N SER A 83 3.08 -19.28 -10.99
CA SER A 83 1.72 -18.93 -11.39
C SER A 83 1.19 -19.80 -12.52
N SER A 84 2.06 -20.33 -13.39
CA SER A 84 1.67 -21.26 -14.45
C SER A 84 1.44 -22.69 -13.96
N LYS A 85 2.07 -23.09 -12.86
CA LYS A 85 2.08 -24.48 -12.37
C LYS A 85 1.19 -24.71 -11.14
N SER A 86 0.91 -23.67 -10.38
CA SER A 86 0.19 -23.75 -9.11
C SER A 86 -1.12 -22.96 -9.15
N PRO A 87 -2.14 -23.39 -8.38
CA PRO A 87 -3.34 -22.61 -8.12
C PRO A 87 -3.00 -21.22 -7.56
N PRO A 88 -3.92 -20.23 -7.65
CA PRO A 88 -3.69 -18.89 -7.13
C PRO A 88 -3.33 -18.93 -5.65
N MET A 89 -2.05 -18.68 -5.36
CA MET A 89 -1.46 -18.71 -4.02
C MET A 89 -1.26 -17.30 -3.48
N ASN A 90 -1.33 -17.16 -2.16
CA ASN A 90 -1.04 -15.90 -1.48
C ASN A 90 0.37 -15.37 -1.84
N GLN A 91 0.47 -14.09 -2.19
CA GLN A 91 1.73 -13.44 -2.59
C GLN A 91 2.82 -13.56 -1.51
N THR A 92 2.42 -13.54 -0.24
CA THR A 92 3.34 -13.69 0.90
C THR A 92 4.05 -15.03 0.84
N ASP A 93 3.33 -16.10 0.55
CA ASP A 93 3.88 -17.46 0.54
C ASP A 93 4.72 -17.71 -0.71
N VAL A 94 4.29 -17.19 -1.87
CA VAL A 94 5.12 -17.14 -3.09
C VAL A 94 6.47 -16.47 -2.81
N SER A 95 6.46 -15.35 -2.08
CA SER A 95 7.68 -14.59 -1.79
C SER A 95 8.61 -15.35 -0.85
N LYS A 96 8.07 -16.04 0.16
CA LYS A 96 8.87 -16.92 1.06
C LYS A 96 9.51 -18.08 0.30
N ILE A 97 8.77 -18.71 -0.61
CA ILE A 97 9.28 -19.84 -1.42
C ILE A 97 10.43 -19.38 -2.31
N ILE A 98 10.24 -18.28 -3.06
CA ILE A 98 11.27 -17.74 -3.96
C ILE A 98 12.51 -17.29 -3.18
N ALA A 99 12.34 -16.68 -2.00
CA ALA A 99 13.49 -16.30 -1.16
C ALA A 99 14.32 -17.52 -0.73
N LYS A 100 13.65 -18.62 -0.34
CA LYS A 100 14.33 -19.89 0.00
C LYS A 100 15.03 -20.49 -1.23
N GLN A 101 14.41 -20.44 -2.40
CA GLN A 101 15.01 -20.90 -3.64
C GLN A 101 16.27 -20.09 -3.98
N TRP A 102 16.19 -18.75 -3.92
CA TRP A 102 17.32 -17.87 -4.19
C TRP A 102 18.53 -18.15 -3.29
N ILE A 103 18.32 -18.43 -2.00
CA ILE A 103 19.45 -18.76 -1.11
C ILE A 103 20.16 -20.03 -1.58
N LYS A 104 19.40 -21.06 -1.97
CA LYS A 104 19.91 -22.36 -2.44
C LYS A 104 20.39 -22.37 -3.89
N GLU A 105 20.04 -21.34 -4.66
CA GLU A 105 20.36 -21.22 -6.07
C GLU A 105 21.87 -21.18 -6.31
N SER A 106 22.30 -21.73 -7.44
CA SER A 106 23.71 -21.81 -7.80
C SER A 106 24.36 -20.42 -7.95
N PRO A 107 25.67 -20.29 -7.66
CA PRO A 107 26.37 -19.02 -7.83
C PRO A 107 26.39 -18.55 -9.29
N GLU A 108 26.39 -19.49 -10.25
CA GLU A 108 26.31 -19.23 -11.69
C GLU A 108 25.04 -18.42 -12.03
N VAL A 109 23.88 -18.90 -11.55
CA VAL A 109 22.59 -18.24 -11.81
C VAL A 109 22.54 -16.87 -11.13
N LYS A 110 23.02 -16.76 -9.89
CA LYS A 110 23.11 -15.47 -9.20
C LYS A 110 23.97 -14.46 -9.96
N LYS A 111 25.08 -14.93 -10.55
CA LYS A 111 25.98 -14.12 -11.38
C LYS A 111 25.29 -13.65 -12.66
N GLU A 112 24.52 -14.51 -13.31
CA GLU A 112 23.76 -14.13 -14.51
C GLU A 112 22.70 -13.07 -14.19
N TYR A 113 21.94 -13.21 -13.10
CA TYR A 113 20.99 -12.18 -12.69
C TYR A 113 21.67 -10.89 -12.23
N LYS A 114 22.87 -10.95 -11.65
CA LYS A 114 23.69 -9.78 -11.38
C LYS A 114 24.11 -9.08 -12.68
N ARG A 115 24.53 -9.83 -13.70
CA ARG A 115 24.87 -9.29 -15.03
C ARG A 115 23.67 -8.61 -15.68
N LYS A 116 22.49 -9.24 -15.64
CA LYS A 116 21.23 -8.64 -16.11
C LYS A 116 20.92 -7.32 -15.40
N TYR A 117 21.10 -7.28 -14.09
CA TYR A 117 20.91 -6.05 -13.31
C TYR A 117 21.86 -4.93 -13.73
N GLU A 118 23.15 -5.21 -13.92
CA GLU A 118 24.11 -4.19 -14.37
C GLU A 118 23.77 -3.66 -15.76
N LEU A 119 23.30 -4.52 -16.68
CA LEU A 119 22.83 -4.08 -18.00
C LEU A 119 21.61 -3.15 -17.89
N LEU A 120 20.61 -3.51 -17.09
CA LEU A 120 19.44 -2.63 -16.86
C LEU A 120 19.85 -1.29 -16.22
N LYS A 121 20.85 -1.31 -15.35
CA LYS A 121 21.41 -0.11 -14.74
C LYS A 121 22.04 0.81 -15.76
N LEU A 122 22.86 0.24 -16.65
CA LEU A 122 23.48 0.99 -17.73
C LEU A 122 22.42 1.57 -18.68
N GLU A 123 21.48 0.75 -19.15
CA GLU A 123 20.41 1.17 -20.06
C GLU A 123 19.57 2.30 -19.46
N LYS A 124 19.24 2.22 -18.17
CA LYS A 124 18.51 3.31 -17.51
C LYS A 124 19.34 4.58 -17.41
N SER A 125 20.64 4.47 -17.12
CA SER A 125 21.53 5.63 -17.09
C SER A 125 21.60 6.31 -18.46
N GLU A 126 21.73 5.55 -19.54
CA GLU A 126 21.76 6.09 -20.91
C GLU A 126 20.42 6.72 -21.30
N ARG A 127 19.29 6.08 -20.96
CA ARG A 127 17.97 6.64 -21.20
C ARG A 127 17.77 7.97 -20.45
N ASN A 128 18.24 8.06 -19.20
CA ASN A 128 18.15 9.30 -18.44
C ASN A 128 18.99 10.42 -19.06
N LYS A 129 20.24 10.14 -19.47
CA LYS A 129 21.08 11.11 -20.19
C LYS A 129 20.43 11.59 -21.49
N HIS A 130 19.81 10.68 -22.24
CA HIS A 130 19.11 11.03 -23.46
C HIS A 130 17.93 11.97 -23.19
N LEU A 131 17.12 11.68 -22.16
CA LEU A 131 16.00 12.54 -21.76
C LEU A 131 16.48 13.95 -21.35
N GLU A 132 17.57 14.04 -20.59
CA GLU A 132 18.19 15.33 -20.22
C GLU A 132 18.59 16.13 -21.48
N SER A 133 19.23 15.49 -22.47
CA SER A 133 19.62 16.18 -23.72
C SER A 133 18.44 16.67 -24.56
N VAL A 134 17.31 15.95 -24.51
CA VAL A 134 16.07 16.32 -25.24
C VAL A 134 15.38 17.48 -24.52
N GLU A 135 15.36 17.48 -23.19
CA GLU A 135 14.81 18.58 -22.38
C GLU A 135 15.62 19.87 -22.56
N GLU A 136 16.96 19.79 -22.59
CA GLU A 136 17.84 20.93 -22.90
C GLU A 136 17.58 21.49 -24.30
N SER A 137 17.47 20.62 -25.31
CA SER A 137 17.18 21.02 -26.69
C SER A 137 15.80 21.68 -26.82
N ASN A 138 14.79 21.14 -26.13
CA ASN A 138 13.45 21.71 -26.11
C ASN A 138 13.42 23.05 -25.36
N SER A 139 14.16 23.20 -24.26
CA SER A 139 14.29 24.48 -23.54
C SER A 139 14.93 25.56 -24.42
N MET A 140 15.98 25.21 -25.17
CA MET A 140 16.67 26.12 -26.07
C MET A 140 15.78 26.59 -27.24
N LEU A 141 14.93 25.70 -27.77
CA LEU A 141 13.96 26.06 -28.82
C LEU A 141 12.87 27.01 -28.31
N VAL A 142 12.39 26.82 -27.08
CA VAL A 142 11.39 27.69 -26.46
C VAL A 142 11.98 29.10 -26.25
N GLU A 143 13.21 29.21 -25.74
CA GLU A 143 13.90 30.49 -25.60
C GLU A 143 14.12 31.19 -26.94
N TYR A 144 14.58 30.45 -27.97
CA TYR A 144 14.80 31.02 -29.30
C TYR A 144 13.50 31.54 -29.93
N SER A 145 12.39 30.80 -29.80
CA SER A 145 11.08 31.24 -30.31
C SER A 145 10.55 32.50 -29.61
N SER A 146 10.83 32.68 -28.32
CA SER A 146 10.41 33.85 -27.55
C SER A 146 11.19 35.13 -27.91
N THR A 147 12.37 35.02 -28.52
CA THR A 147 13.21 36.18 -28.89
C THR A 147 12.85 36.83 -30.22
N PHE A 148 12.06 36.17 -31.07
CA PHE A 148 11.72 36.64 -32.42
C PHE A 148 10.32 37.29 -32.54
N ASP A 149 9.56 37.36 -31.46
CA ASP A 149 8.18 37.89 -31.43
C ASP A 149 8.07 39.33 -30.85
N THR A 150 9.08 40.19 -31.00
CA THR A 150 9.05 41.62 -30.59
C THR A 150 9.43 42.55 -31.74
#